data_AF-A0A3B8SZK3-F1
#
_entry.id   AF-A0A3B8SZK3-F1
#
_cell.length_a   1.000
_cell.length_b   1.000
_cell.length_c   1.000
_cell.angle_alpha   90.00
_cell.angle_beta   90.00
_cell.angle_gamma   90.00
#
_symmetry.space_group_name_H-M   'P 1'
#
loop_
_entity.id
_entity.type
_entity.pdbx_description
1 polymer ?
#
loop_
_entity_poly.entity_id
_entity_poly.type
_entity_poly.pdbx_seq_one_letter_code
_entity_poly.pdbx_strand_id
1 'polypeptide(L)'
;NAILIERIADAQDLHAYLIQQSLSQEIWTALGHTIARMHLAGVYHHDLNIENILLDKQDQLWLIDFDKCDLFTLEPSKVLKAWPIDNIARLARSIRKQQTLHTNYHVGVDDWAALLSGYQTQLQNDAPTVFNEISDKLMMLRI
;
A
#
# COMPACT_ATOMS: atom_id res chain seq x y z
N ASN A 1 -19.38 14.68 -6.40
CA ASN A 1 -19.14 13.51 -7.28
C ASN A 1 -19.41 12.26 -6.48
N ALA A 2 -20.45 11.51 -6.85
CA ALA A 2 -20.74 10.22 -6.25
C ALA A 2 -19.85 9.19 -6.96
N ILE A 3 -18.79 8.74 -6.31
CA ILE A 3 -17.98 7.62 -6.78
C ILE A 3 -18.78 6.36 -6.45
N LEU A 4 -18.98 5.52 -7.46
CA LEU A 4 -19.83 4.34 -7.40
C LEU A 4 -19.17 3.26 -6.50
N ILE A 5 -19.44 3.30 -5.20
CA ILE A 5 -19.03 2.31 -4.18
C ILE A 5 -19.89 1.02 -4.28
N GLU A 6 -20.94 1.04 -5.09
CA GLU A 6 -21.74 -0.15 -5.42
C GLU A 6 -20.92 -1.11 -6.32
N ARG A 7 -20.19 -2.08 -5.72
CA ARG A 7 -19.95 -3.48 -6.18
C ARG A 7 -18.54 -4.09 -5.96
N ILE A 8 -17.81 -3.75 -4.89
CA ILE A 8 -17.03 -4.82 -4.25
C ILE A 8 -17.88 -5.31 -3.08
N ALA A 9 -18.73 -6.30 -3.39
CA ALA A 9 -19.66 -6.84 -2.41
C ALA A 9 -18.88 -7.31 -1.18
N ASP A 10 -19.37 -6.93 0.00
CA ASP A 10 -18.81 -7.35 1.28
C ASP A 10 -17.35 -6.94 1.57
N ALA A 11 -16.82 -5.92 0.87
CA ALA A 11 -15.52 -5.35 1.21
C ALA A 11 -15.63 -4.24 2.24
N GLN A 12 -14.68 -4.22 3.18
CA GLN A 12 -14.55 -3.22 4.22
C GLN A 12 -13.24 -2.47 4.04
N ASP A 13 -13.23 -1.16 4.27
CA ASP A 13 -11.98 -0.40 4.29
C ASP A 13 -11.08 -0.85 5.47
N LEU A 14 -9.77 -0.90 5.23
CA LEU A 14 -8.82 -1.40 6.21
C LEU A 14 -8.74 -0.51 7.45
N HIS A 15 -9.05 0.79 7.35
CA HIS A 15 -9.13 1.64 8.52
C HIS A 15 -10.21 1.14 9.51
N ALA A 16 -11.44 0.94 9.03
CA ALA A 16 -12.54 0.43 9.83
C ALA A 16 -12.28 -1.00 10.34
N TYR A 17 -11.58 -1.83 9.57
CA TYR A 17 -11.19 -3.18 9.98
C TYR A 17 -10.15 -3.14 11.12
N LEU A 18 -9.12 -2.31 10.98
CA LEU A 18 -8.00 -2.18 11.92
C LEU A 18 -8.37 -1.48 13.23
N ILE A 19 -9.51 -0.79 13.29
CA ILE A 19 -10.11 -0.33 14.56
C ILE A 19 -10.70 -1.49 15.38
N GLN A 20 -11.15 -2.55 14.71
CA GLN A 20 -11.86 -3.67 15.33
C GLN A 20 -10.93 -4.83 15.67
N GLN A 21 -9.97 -5.13 14.79
CA GLN A 21 -9.06 -6.27 14.93
C GLN A 21 -7.82 -6.15 14.06
N SER A 22 -6.79 -6.95 14.37
CA SER A 22 -5.57 -7.06 13.56
C SER A 22 -5.81 -7.84 12.27
N LEU A 23 -5.05 -7.51 11.23
CA LEU A 23 -4.90 -8.35 10.03
C LEU A 23 -3.88 -9.47 10.29
N SER A 24 -3.95 -10.54 9.51
CA SER A 24 -2.88 -11.54 9.52
C SER A 24 -1.64 -11.02 8.78
N GLN A 25 -0.49 -11.62 9.10
CA GLN A 25 0.79 -11.29 8.45
C GLN A 25 0.77 -11.62 6.94
N GLU A 26 0.02 -12.64 6.55
CA GLU A 26 -0.20 -13.02 5.15
C GLU A 26 -0.94 -11.92 4.38
N ILE A 27 -1.97 -11.30 4.99
CA ILE A 27 -2.72 -10.20 4.37
C ILE A 27 -1.83 -8.96 4.22
N TRP A 28 -1.02 -8.63 5.23
CA TRP A 28 -0.05 -7.53 5.13
C TRP A 28 0.97 -7.77 4.01
N THR A 29 1.48 -9.00 3.91
CA THR A 29 2.39 -9.40 2.82
C THR A 29 1.69 -9.29 1.45
N ALA A 30 0.45 -9.76 1.35
CA ALA A 30 -0.36 -9.64 0.14
C ALA A 30 -0.63 -8.18 -0.25
N LEU A 31 -0.81 -7.28 0.71
CA LEU A 31 -0.93 -5.84 0.47
C LEU A 31 0.35 -5.27 -0.13
N GLY A 32 1.51 -5.67 0.39
CA GLY A 32 2.81 -5.35 -0.21
C GLY A 32 2.89 -5.76 -1.67
N HIS A 33 2.50 -7.01 -1.99
CA HIS A 33 2.45 -7.49 -3.38
C HIS A 33 1.48 -6.67 -4.25
N THR A 34 0.28 -6.34 -3.74
CA THR A 34 -0.73 -5.55 -4.47
C THR A 34 -0.23 -4.16 -4.82
N ILE A 35 0.39 -3.46 -3.88
CA ILE A 35 0.96 -2.12 -4.11
C ILE A 35 2.13 -2.21 -5.10
N ALA A 36 2.98 -3.23 -5.01
CA ALA A 36 4.07 -3.44 -5.96
C ALA A 36 3.54 -3.67 -7.39
N ARG A 37 2.50 -4.49 -7.57
CA ARG A 37 1.88 -4.69 -8.88
C ARG A 37 1.33 -3.39 -9.47
N MET A 38 0.68 -2.56 -8.65
CA MET A 38 0.23 -1.22 -9.07
C MET A 38 1.42 -0.36 -9.54
N HIS A 39 2.51 -0.33 -8.76
CA HIS A 39 3.69 0.45 -9.11
C HIS A 39 4.40 -0.06 -10.37
N LEU A 40 4.48 -1.38 -10.55
CA LEU A 40 5.05 -2.02 -11.74
C LEU A 40 4.21 -1.78 -12.99
N ALA A 41 2.90 -1.61 -12.83
CA ALA A 41 2.02 -1.13 -13.90
C ALA A 41 2.18 0.38 -14.20
N GLY A 42 3.11 1.06 -13.51
CA GLY A 42 3.39 2.48 -13.70
C GLY A 42 2.41 3.41 -13.00
N VAL A 43 1.55 2.91 -12.12
CA VAL A 43 0.50 3.73 -11.50
C VAL A 43 1.01 4.35 -10.20
N TYR A 44 0.98 5.68 -10.10
CA TYR A 44 1.18 6.41 -8.86
C TYR A 44 -0.15 6.89 -8.30
N HIS A 45 -0.48 6.40 -7.11
CA HIS A 45 -1.76 6.68 -6.46
C HIS A 45 -1.66 7.89 -5.53
N HIS A 46 -2.05 9.07 -6.00
CA HIS A 46 -1.82 10.34 -5.27
C HIS A 46 -2.36 10.36 -3.83
N ASP A 47 -3.40 9.58 -3.57
CA ASP A 47 -4.02 9.43 -2.25
C ASP A 47 -3.93 8.00 -1.69
N LEU A 48 -2.80 7.31 -1.88
CA LEU A 48 -2.61 6.01 -1.24
C LEU A 48 -2.61 6.17 0.28
N ASN A 49 -3.71 5.77 0.90
CA ASN A 49 -3.94 5.80 2.33
C ASN A 49 -4.71 4.55 2.75
N ILE A 50 -4.76 4.28 4.05
CA ILE A 50 -5.37 3.05 4.58
C ILE A 50 -6.90 2.96 4.41
N GLU A 51 -7.59 4.08 4.20
CA GLU A 51 -9.04 4.14 3.93
C GLU A 51 -9.36 3.79 2.47
N ASN A 52 -8.39 3.99 1.56
CA ASN A 52 -8.47 3.65 0.14
C ASN A 52 -8.02 2.22 -0.17
N ILE A 53 -7.96 1.36 0.85
CA ILE A 53 -7.65 -0.07 0.72
C ILE A 53 -8.81 -0.84 1.31
N LEU A 54 -9.43 -1.70 0.51
CA LEU A 54 -10.51 -2.56 0.94
C LEU A 54 -10.04 -4.01 1.08
N LEU A 55 -10.61 -4.72 2.06
CA LEU A 55 -10.49 -6.17 2.23
C LEU A 55 -11.88 -6.79 2.12
N ASP A 56 -12.04 -7.77 1.24
CA ASP A 56 -13.29 -8.54 1.14
C ASP A 56 -13.30 -9.80 2.01
N LYS A 57 -14.45 -10.48 2.07
CA LYS A 57 -14.65 -11.72 2.83
C LYS A 57 -13.83 -12.92 2.32
N GLN A 58 -13.14 -12.80 1.19
CA GLN A 58 -12.24 -13.80 0.63
C GLN A 58 -10.77 -13.41 0.83
N ASP A 59 -10.50 -12.48 1.75
CA ASP A 59 -9.20 -11.90 2.04
C ASP A 59 -8.52 -11.26 0.81
N GLN A 60 -9.30 -10.86 -0.20
CA GLN A 60 -8.76 -10.14 -1.36
C GLN A 60 -8.68 -8.65 -1.05
N LEU A 61 -7.57 -8.07 -1.50
CA LEU A 61 -7.26 -6.66 -1.30
C LEU A 61 -7.52 -5.86 -2.58
N TRP A 62 -8.20 -4.74 -2.39
CA TRP A 62 -8.57 -3.84 -3.47
C TRP A 62 -8.05 -2.44 -3.15
N LEU A 63 -7.31 -1.86 -4.09
CA LEU A 63 -7.01 -0.43 -4.05
C LEU A 63 -8.16 0.30 -4.75
N ILE A 64 -8.58 1.44 -4.23
CA ILE A 64 -9.69 2.25 -4.78
C ILE A 64 -9.30 3.73 -4.83
N ASP A 65 -10.13 4.56 -5.48
CA ASP A 65 -9.94 6.01 -5.64
C ASP A 65 -8.77 6.42 -6.54
N PHE A 66 -8.79 5.91 -7.78
CA PHE A 66 -7.80 6.20 -8.82
C PHE A 66 -8.03 7.55 -9.54
N ASP A 67 -8.97 8.38 -9.10
CA ASP A 67 -9.40 9.60 -9.80
C ASP A 67 -8.27 10.62 -10.00
N LYS A 68 -7.21 10.53 -9.20
CA LYS A 68 -6.04 11.40 -9.26
C LYS A 68 -4.76 10.67 -9.65
N CYS A 69 -4.80 9.47 -10.20
CA CYS A 69 -3.58 8.71 -10.48
C CYS A 69 -2.79 9.25 -11.67
N ASP A 70 -1.45 9.23 -11.53
CA ASP A 70 -0.54 9.45 -12.65
C ASP A 70 -0.07 8.11 -13.21
N LEU A 71 0.12 8.06 -14.53
CA LEU A 71 0.77 6.94 -15.22
C LEU A 71 2.20 7.33 -15.58
N PHE A 72 3.15 6.69 -14.91
CA PHE A 72 4.56 6.76 -15.21
C PHE A 72 4.95 5.56 -16.06
N THR A 73 5.43 5.80 -17.27
CA THR A 73 6.24 4.78 -17.96
C THR A 73 7.46 4.49 -17.10
N LEU A 74 7.86 3.22 -16.97
CA LEU A 74 9.12 2.80 -16.34
C LEU A 74 10.34 3.20 -17.20
N GLU A 75 10.31 4.40 -17.78
CA GLU A 75 11.40 5.00 -18.52
C GLU A 75 12.45 5.50 -17.50
N PRO A 76 13.71 5.06 -17.61
CA PRO A 76 14.76 5.34 -16.62
C PRO A 76 15.09 6.83 -16.40
N SER A 77 14.57 7.75 -17.22
CA SER A 77 15.18 9.05 -17.47
C SER A 77 14.47 10.26 -16.87
N LYS A 78 13.32 10.13 -16.19
CA LYS A 78 12.68 11.31 -15.56
C LYS A 78 12.29 11.05 -14.12
N VAL A 79 13.11 11.63 -13.25
CA VAL A 79 13.02 11.68 -11.78
C VAL A 79 13.47 10.38 -11.11
N LEU A 80 14.68 10.41 -10.56
CA LEU A 80 15.25 9.47 -9.59
C LEU A 80 14.19 8.76 -8.71
N LYS A 81 13.58 7.67 -9.21
CA LYS A 81 13.00 6.48 -8.53
C LYS A 81 12.31 6.68 -7.16
N ALA A 82 11.84 7.88 -6.84
CA ALA A 82 11.37 8.27 -5.51
C ALA A 82 9.87 8.08 -5.34
N TRP A 83 9.09 8.18 -6.43
CA TRP A 83 7.64 8.14 -6.34
C TRP A 83 7.07 6.86 -5.70
N PRO A 84 7.63 5.64 -5.90
CA PRO A 84 7.09 4.46 -5.22
C PRO A 84 7.34 4.52 -3.71
N ILE A 85 8.51 5.07 -3.32
CA ILE A 85 8.87 5.30 -1.92
C ILE A 85 7.95 6.36 -1.32
N ASP A 86 7.69 7.45 -2.04
CA ASP A 86 6.78 8.52 -1.60
C ASP A 86 5.34 8.01 -1.44
N ASN A 87 4.90 7.10 -2.33
CA ASN A 87 3.58 6.48 -2.25
C ASN A 87 3.44 5.60 -1.00
N ILE A 88 4.42 4.74 -0.74
CA ILE A 88 4.46 3.93 0.49
C ILE A 88 4.60 4.80 1.74
N ALA A 89 5.37 5.90 1.66
CA ALA A 89 5.49 6.86 2.75
C ALA A 89 4.17 7.57 3.06
N ARG A 90 3.33 7.84 2.05
CA ARG A 90 1.96 8.36 2.25
C ARG A 90 1.11 7.36 3.04
N LEU A 91 1.11 6.08 2.63
CA LEU A 91 0.43 5.02 3.36
C LEU A 91 0.92 4.96 4.81
N ALA A 92 2.24 4.94 5.02
CA ALA A 92 2.83 4.90 6.35
C ALA A 92 2.44 6.10 7.22
N ARG A 93 2.32 7.30 6.64
CA ARG A 93 1.84 8.49 7.36
C ARG A 93 0.35 8.38 7.70
N SER A 94 -0.46 7.81 6.81
CA SER A 94 -1.88 7.60 7.09
C SER A 94 -2.08 6.62 8.25
N ILE A 95 -1.33 5.50 8.30
CA ILE A 95 -1.37 4.54 9.42
C ILE A 95 -0.98 5.22 10.73
N ARG A 96 0.14 5.95 10.76
CA ARG A 96 0.56 6.71 11.95
C ARG A 96 -0.49 7.69 12.43
N LYS A 97 -1.07 8.46 11.50
CA LYS A 97 -2.14 9.40 11.81
C LYS A 97 -3.28 8.65 12.51
N GLN A 98 -3.72 7.50 11.98
CA GLN A 98 -4.79 6.74 12.63
C GLN A 98 -4.39 6.16 13.99
N GLN A 99 -3.15 5.67 14.16
CA GLN A 99 -2.63 5.26 15.48
C GLN A 99 -2.59 6.42 16.50
N THR A 100 -2.39 7.67 16.07
CA THR A 100 -2.46 8.84 16.97
C THR A 100 -3.89 9.24 17.31
N LEU A 101 -4.85 8.99 16.41
CA LEU A 101 -6.26 9.37 16.59
C LEU A 101 -7.07 8.30 17.33
N HIS A 102 -6.65 7.03 17.25
CA HIS A 102 -7.37 5.88 17.80
C HIS A 102 -6.44 5.06 18.69
N THR A 103 -6.79 4.95 19.97
CA THR A 103 -6.03 4.15 20.95
C THR A 103 -6.17 2.64 20.69
N ASN A 104 -7.24 2.24 20.01
CA ASN A 104 -7.53 0.87 19.58
C ASN A 104 -7.26 0.69 18.08
N TYR A 105 -6.03 0.96 17.64
CA TYR A 105 -5.63 0.73 16.25
C TYR A 105 -4.67 -0.45 16.18
N HIS A 106 -5.12 -1.55 15.58
CA HIS A 106 -4.49 -2.86 15.64
C HIS A 106 -3.40 -3.05 14.55
N VAL A 107 -2.38 -2.19 14.59
CA VAL A 107 -1.21 -2.27 13.70
C VAL A 107 0.08 -2.21 14.51
N GLY A 108 0.94 -3.22 14.35
CA GLY A 108 2.26 -3.32 14.95
C GLY A 108 3.42 -3.12 13.96
N VAL A 109 4.64 -3.09 14.49
CA VAL A 109 5.86 -2.95 13.65
C VAL A 109 6.05 -4.16 12.73
N ASP A 110 5.72 -5.35 13.21
CA ASP A 110 5.85 -6.59 12.43
C ASP A 110 4.88 -6.63 11.24
N ASP A 111 3.67 -6.07 11.41
CA ASP A 111 2.68 -5.91 10.33
C ASP A 111 3.23 -5.04 9.18
N TRP A 112 3.86 -3.92 9.52
CA TRP A 112 4.49 -3.05 8.54
C TRP A 112 5.69 -3.72 7.87
N ALA A 113 6.48 -4.47 8.65
CA ALA A 113 7.59 -5.24 8.11
C ALA A 113 7.12 -6.31 7.09
N ALA A 114 6.00 -6.98 7.36
CA ALA A 114 5.39 -7.93 6.41
C ALA A 114 4.96 -7.25 5.11
N LEU A 115 4.34 -6.06 5.17
CA LEU A 115 4.01 -5.28 3.98
C LEU A 115 5.26 -4.95 3.15
N LEU A 116 6.32 -4.43 3.79
CA LEU A 116 7.55 -4.08 3.10
C LEU A 116 8.23 -5.32 2.49
N SER A 117 8.20 -6.45 3.21
CA SER A 117 8.74 -7.73 2.73
C SER A 117 8.02 -8.24 1.48
N GLY A 118 6.69 -8.24 1.48
CA GLY A 118 5.89 -8.61 0.30
C GLY A 118 6.15 -7.69 -0.88
N TYR A 119 6.20 -6.37 -0.62
CA TYR A 119 6.51 -5.38 -1.66
C TYR A 119 7.88 -5.62 -2.30
N GLN A 120 8.91 -5.83 -1.47
CA GLN A 120 10.27 -6.12 -1.94
C GLN A 120 10.37 -7.42 -2.71
N THR A 121 9.69 -8.48 -2.24
CA THR A 121 9.68 -9.79 -2.92
C THR A 121 9.08 -9.67 -4.32
N GLN A 122 7.97 -8.93 -4.48
CA GLN A 122 7.39 -8.68 -5.80
C GLN A 122 8.36 -7.92 -6.73
N LEU A 123 9.02 -6.87 -6.22
CA LEU A 123 9.99 -6.11 -7.01
C LEU A 123 11.21 -6.94 -7.38
N GLN A 124 11.71 -7.78 -6.47
CA GLN A 124 12.84 -8.65 -6.74
C GLN A 124 12.52 -9.63 -7.88
N ASN A 125 11.30 -10.15 -7.91
CA ASN A 125 10.84 -11.09 -8.93
C ASN A 125 10.63 -10.41 -10.30
N ASP A 126 9.98 -9.25 -10.33
CA ASP A 126 9.49 -8.65 -11.59
C ASP A 126 10.32 -7.46 -12.09
N ALA A 127 11.07 -6.80 -11.22
CA ALA A 127 11.90 -5.63 -11.54
C ALA A 127 13.17 -5.56 -10.67
N PRO A 128 14.07 -6.56 -10.75
CA PRO A 128 15.23 -6.66 -9.85
C PRO A 128 16.17 -5.45 -9.88
N THR A 129 16.26 -4.76 -11.02
CA THR A 129 17.03 -3.51 -11.12
C THR A 129 16.42 -2.39 -10.27
N VAL A 130 15.09 -2.24 -10.29
CA VAL A 130 14.38 -1.25 -9.47
C VAL A 130 14.51 -1.60 -7.99
N PHE A 131 14.37 -2.88 -7.64
CA PHE A 131 14.56 -3.37 -6.27
C PHE A 131 15.90 -2.90 -5.69
N ASN A 132 17.00 -3.15 -6.40
CA ASN A 132 18.36 -2.79 -5.95
C ASN A 132 18.54 -1.30 -5.67
N GLU A 133 17.73 -0.42 -6.26
CA GLU A 133 17.90 1.03 -6.14
C GLU A 133 17.07 1.65 -5.03
N ILE A 134 15.97 1.00 -4.64
CA ILE A 134 15.02 1.57 -3.67
C ILE A 134 14.91 0.78 -2.37
N SER A 135 15.40 -0.46 -2.31
CA SER A 135 15.25 -1.38 -1.17
C SER A 135 15.69 -0.76 0.16
N ASP A 136 16.88 -0.15 0.22
CA ASP A 136 17.39 0.47 1.45
C ASP A 136 16.52 1.63 1.94
N LYS A 137 15.99 2.43 1.01
CA LYS A 137 15.13 3.59 1.34
C LYS A 137 13.76 3.14 1.86
N LEU A 138 13.20 2.08 1.28
CA LEU A 138 11.95 1.47 1.77
C LEU A 138 12.12 0.99 3.21
N MET A 139 13.27 0.36 3.49
CA MET A 139 13.65 -0.10 4.82
C MET A 139 13.89 1.02 5.83
N MET A 140 13.78 2.30 5.47
CA MET A 140 13.79 3.42 6.43
C MET A 140 12.38 3.93 6.78
N LEU A 141 11.33 3.50 6.07
CA LEU A 141 9.94 3.85 6.36
C LEU A 141 9.41 3.02 7.53
N ARG A 142 8.67 3.65 8.46
CA ARG A 142 8.52 3.08 9.81
C ARG A 142 7.16 2.89 10.47
N ILE A 143 6.01 3.37 10.02
CA ILE A 143 4.81 3.57 10.87
C ILE A 143 5.10 3.95 12.34
#